data_AF-A0A7Y0WN39-F1
#
_entry.id   AF-A0A7Y0WN39-F1
#
_cell.length_a   1.000
_cell.length_b   1.000
_cell.length_c   1.000
_cell.angle_alpha   90.00
_cell.angle_beta   90.00
_cell.angle_gamma   90.00
#
_symmetry.space_group_name_H-M   'P 1'
#
loop_
_entity.id
_entity.type
_entity.pdbx_description
1 polymer ?
#
loop_
_entity_poly.entity_id
_entity_poly.type
_entity_poly.pdbx_seq_one_letter_code
_entity_poly.pdbx_strand_id
1 'polypeptide(L)'
;MNESGWGILINSGAAIAAAISAITSAISARAAYRAIKQNDLLHSNEQKSTEAQRENTRLFDHAIMTLERAFMALMGGDSTWNIPPKSRLNWLTAARLIEEFKDTKARISDPLLAQECLSHEAHWRLQFARKLEELGTGHADYFRQSGKVRIHLTSAIIVCAFSEWMVELGDAIDERGSPQQAVEELGVSPVFAHLKFHLGIL
;
A
#
# COMPACT_ATOMS: atom_id res chain seq x y z
N MET A 1 63.11 -40.79 53.49
CA MET A 1 63.26 -39.86 52.35
C MET A 1 62.55 -40.47 51.15
N ASN A 2 61.33 -40.03 50.85
CA ASN A 2 60.70 -40.25 49.53
C ASN A 2 59.49 -39.30 49.39
N GLU A 3 59.76 -37.99 49.32
CA GLU A 3 58.73 -36.96 49.07
C GLU A 3 58.75 -36.41 47.63
N SER A 4 59.70 -36.85 46.80
CA SER A 4 59.93 -36.29 45.45
C SER A 4 58.96 -36.78 44.38
N GLY A 5 58.29 -37.93 44.57
CA GLY A 5 57.38 -38.52 43.59
C GLY A 5 55.98 -37.89 43.54
N TRP A 6 55.48 -37.39 44.67
CA TRP A 6 54.14 -36.80 44.77
C TRP A 6 54.07 -35.40 44.15
N GLY A 7 55.12 -34.58 44.28
CA GLY A 7 55.14 -33.22 43.73
C GLY A 7 55.10 -33.15 42.19
N ILE A 8 55.70 -34.13 41.50
CA ILE A 8 55.76 -34.17 40.03
C ILE A 8 54.40 -34.56 39.42
N LEU A 9 53.70 -35.51 40.04
CA LEU A 9 52.37 -35.95 39.59
C LEU A 9 51.30 -34.87 39.85
N ILE A 10 51.38 -34.15 40.98
CA ILE A 10 50.44 -33.07 41.32
C ILE A 10 50.61 -31.87 40.39
N ASN A 11 51.85 -31.47 40.07
CA ASN A 11 52.10 -30.37 39.11
C ASN A 11 51.65 -30.69 37.68
N SER A 12 51.76 -31.95 37.27
CA SER A 12 51.33 -32.40 35.94
C SER A 12 49.80 -32.38 35.79
N GLY A 13 49.07 -32.82 36.82
CA GLY A 13 47.60 -32.78 36.84
C GLY A 13 47.04 -31.36 36.85
N ALA A 14 47.66 -30.46 37.62
CA ALA A 14 47.27 -29.04 37.65
C ALA A 14 47.49 -28.34 36.30
N ALA A 15 48.61 -28.61 35.62
CA ALA A 15 48.91 -28.05 34.30
C ALA A 15 47.91 -28.53 33.23
N ILE A 16 47.55 -29.81 33.24
CA ILE A 16 46.56 -30.38 32.30
C ILE A 16 45.17 -29.80 32.55
N ALA A 17 44.74 -29.69 33.82
CA ALA A 17 43.46 -29.09 34.18
C ALA A 17 43.37 -27.60 33.76
N ALA A 18 44.45 -26.84 33.92
CA ALA A 18 44.55 -25.46 33.48
C ALA A 18 44.47 -25.33 31.95
N ALA A 19 45.14 -26.22 31.20
CA ALA A 19 45.10 -26.25 29.74
C ALA A 19 43.70 -26.60 29.20
N ILE A 20 43.03 -27.61 29.77
CA ILE A 20 41.66 -27.98 29.40
C ILE A 20 40.68 -26.83 29.68
N SER A 21 40.82 -26.16 30.82
CA SER A 21 39.98 -25.02 31.20
C SER A 21 40.20 -23.82 30.27
N ALA A 22 41.44 -23.56 29.86
CA ALA A 22 41.79 -22.48 28.93
C ALA A 22 41.27 -22.74 27.51
N ILE A 23 41.34 -23.97 27.02
CA ILE A 23 40.78 -24.36 25.71
C ILE A 23 39.26 -24.23 25.75
N THR A 24 38.62 -24.70 26.82
CA THR A 24 37.16 -24.63 27.00
C THR A 24 36.67 -23.18 27.11
N SER A 25 37.40 -22.31 27.82
CA SER A 25 37.06 -20.88 27.93
C SER A 25 37.25 -20.13 26.60
N ALA A 26 38.30 -20.46 25.83
CA ALA A 26 38.51 -19.89 24.49
C ALA A 26 37.43 -20.31 23.49
N ILE A 27 37.00 -21.57 23.50
CA ILE A 27 35.89 -22.06 22.66
C ILE A 27 34.58 -21.38 23.04
N SER A 28 34.28 -21.30 24.34
CA SER A 28 33.09 -20.61 24.86
C SER A 28 33.08 -19.13 24.51
N ALA A 29 34.23 -18.44 24.64
CA ALA A 29 34.37 -17.03 24.26
C ALA A 29 34.16 -16.81 22.76
N ARG A 30 34.67 -17.72 21.91
CA ARG A 30 34.47 -17.66 20.44
C ARG A 30 33.01 -17.90 20.05
N ALA A 31 32.33 -18.83 20.72
CA ALA A 31 30.90 -19.07 20.51
C ALA A 31 30.06 -17.87 20.94
N ALA A 32 30.34 -17.28 22.12
CA ALA A 32 29.69 -16.07 22.61
C ALA A 32 29.90 -14.89 21.66
N TYR A 33 31.13 -14.67 21.17
CA TYR A 33 31.41 -13.61 20.19
C TYR A 33 30.62 -13.76 18.89
N ARG A 34 30.51 -15.00 18.36
CA ARG A 34 29.69 -15.28 17.17
C ARG A 34 28.20 -15.04 17.43
N ALA A 35 27.70 -15.46 18.59
CA ALA A 35 26.32 -15.24 18.99
C ALA A 35 25.98 -13.76 19.10
N ILE A 36 26.86 -12.95 19.72
CA ILE A 36 26.71 -11.48 19.80
C ILE A 36 26.66 -10.88 18.40
N LYS A 37 27.63 -11.22 17.54
CA LYS A 37 27.68 -10.70 16.17
C LYS A 37 26.44 -11.09 15.35
N GLN A 38 25.94 -12.32 15.54
CA GLN A 38 24.70 -12.76 14.90
C GLN A 38 23.48 -12.00 15.43
N ASN A 39 23.43 -11.74 16.74
CA ASN A 39 22.35 -10.97 17.34
C ASN A 39 22.34 -9.52 16.85
N ASP A 40 23.50 -8.89 16.72
CA ASP A 40 23.63 -7.54 16.16
C ASP A 40 23.10 -7.45 14.72
N LEU A 41 23.38 -8.48 13.90
CA LEU A 41 22.86 -8.58 12.53
C LEU A 41 21.34 -8.79 12.51
N LEU A 42 20.81 -9.65 13.39
CA LEU A 42 19.37 -9.87 13.51
C LEU A 42 18.66 -8.59 13.91
N HIS A 43 19.12 -7.91 14.96
CA HIS A 43 18.57 -6.62 15.38
C HIS A 43 18.68 -5.56 14.29
N SER A 44 19.78 -5.51 13.53
CA SER A 44 19.90 -4.59 12.39
C SER A 44 18.89 -4.91 11.28
N ASN A 45 18.66 -6.18 10.98
CA ASN A 45 17.68 -6.59 9.98
C ASN A 45 16.24 -6.34 10.44
N GLU A 46 15.93 -6.61 11.71
CA GLU A 46 14.64 -6.27 12.33
C GLU A 46 14.39 -4.76 12.27
N GLN A 47 15.40 -3.94 12.61
CA GLN A 47 15.31 -2.49 12.50
C GLN A 47 15.05 -2.04 11.06
N LYS A 48 15.76 -2.58 10.07
CA LYS A 48 15.52 -2.27 8.65
C LYS A 48 14.13 -2.69 8.20
N SER A 49 13.68 -3.88 8.59
CA SER A 49 12.34 -4.38 8.26
C SER A 49 11.24 -3.52 8.88
N THR A 50 11.41 -3.11 10.14
CA THR A 50 10.45 -2.23 10.81
C THR A 50 10.44 -0.82 10.23
N GLU A 51 11.60 -0.29 9.83
CA GLU A 51 11.69 1.01 9.14
C GLU A 51 11.01 0.96 7.76
N ALA A 52 11.29 -0.08 6.97
CA ALA A 52 10.64 -0.29 5.67
C ALA A 52 9.12 -0.44 5.79
N GLN A 53 8.64 -1.16 6.81
CA GLN A 53 7.20 -1.27 7.08
C GLN A 53 6.59 0.10 7.39
N ARG A 54 7.23 0.87 8.27
CA ARG A 54 6.77 2.23 8.63
C ARG A 54 6.78 3.16 7.43
N GLU A 55 7.79 3.09 6.58
CA GLU A 55 7.85 3.88 5.34
C GLU A 55 6.68 3.53 4.42
N ASN A 56 6.42 2.23 4.19
CA ASN A 56 5.30 1.80 3.36
C ASN A 56 3.95 2.26 3.91
N THR A 57 3.71 2.13 5.22
CA THR A 57 2.48 2.64 5.85
C THR A 57 2.33 4.15 5.66
N ARG A 58 3.41 4.92 5.86
CA ARG A 58 3.37 6.38 5.64
C ARG A 58 3.07 6.74 4.18
N LEU A 59 3.66 6.02 3.22
CA LEU A 59 3.39 6.23 1.79
C LEU A 59 1.94 5.90 1.44
N PHE A 60 1.43 4.79 1.97
CA PHE A 60 0.04 4.37 1.79
C PHE A 60 -0.94 5.42 2.33
N ASP A 61 -0.77 5.85 3.58
CA ASP A 61 -1.64 6.87 4.21
C ASP A 61 -1.57 8.19 3.44
N HIS A 62 -0.37 8.61 3.03
CA HIS A 62 -0.18 9.82 2.23
C HIS A 62 -0.88 9.72 0.86
N ALA A 63 -0.80 8.55 0.20
CA ALA A 63 -1.44 8.33 -1.09
C ALA A 63 -2.97 8.48 -1.00
N ILE A 64 -3.61 7.86 -0.01
CA ILE A 64 -5.07 7.95 0.19
C ILE A 64 -5.48 9.39 0.49
N MET A 65 -4.82 10.03 1.45
CA MET A 65 -5.10 11.41 1.83
C MET A 65 -4.89 12.38 0.66
N THR A 66 -3.94 12.09 -0.23
CA THR A 66 -3.70 12.90 -1.43
C THR A 66 -4.85 12.79 -2.43
N LEU A 67 -5.44 11.61 -2.63
CA LEU A 67 -6.63 11.44 -3.47
C LEU A 67 -7.85 12.17 -2.90
N GLU A 68 -8.08 12.05 -1.59
CA GLU A 68 -9.14 12.78 -0.88
C GLU A 68 -9.01 14.30 -1.09
N ARG A 69 -7.81 14.82 -0.90
CA ARG A 69 -7.51 16.25 -1.13
C ARG A 69 -7.67 16.64 -2.59
N ALA A 70 -7.29 15.77 -3.53
CA ALA A 70 -7.47 16.03 -4.95
C ALA A 70 -8.96 16.20 -5.29
N PHE A 71 -9.80 15.30 -4.76
CA PHE A 71 -11.24 15.34 -4.95
C PHE A 71 -11.86 16.59 -4.31
N MET A 72 -11.51 16.88 -3.06
CA MET A 72 -12.00 18.08 -2.37
C MET A 72 -11.55 19.36 -3.06
N ALA A 73 -10.31 19.42 -3.55
CA ALA A 73 -9.79 20.54 -4.31
C ALA A 73 -10.58 20.74 -5.61
N LEU A 74 -10.85 19.65 -6.35
CA LEU A 74 -11.67 19.71 -7.56
C LEU A 74 -13.04 20.31 -7.24
N MET A 75 -13.70 19.80 -6.19
CA MET A 75 -15.03 20.21 -5.75
C MET A 75 -15.06 21.57 -5.02
N GLY A 76 -13.93 22.27 -4.89
CA GLY A 76 -13.88 23.57 -4.22
C GLY A 76 -14.18 23.52 -2.72
N GLY A 77 -13.93 22.37 -2.09
CA GLY A 77 -14.18 22.15 -0.66
C GLY A 77 -15.62 21.71 -0.33
N ASP A 78 -16.51 21.59 -1.31
CA ASP A 78 -17.89 21.16 -1.11
C ASP A 78 -18.26 20.00 -2.03
N SER A 79 -18.26 18.78 -1.48
CA SER A 79 -18.59 17.55 -2.20
C SER A 79 -20.07 17.42 -2.57
N THR A 80 -20.94 18.29 -2.04
CA THR A 80 -22.38 18.26 -2.32
C THR A 80 -22.72 18.80 -3.71
N TRP A 81 -21.82 19.56 -4.34
CA TRP A 81 -22.05 20.06 -5.69
C TRP A 81 -22.15 18.90 -6.68
N ASN A 82 -23.09 19.00 -7.63
CA ASN A 82 -23.29 17.95 -8.64
C ASN A 82 -22.14 17.92 -9.64
N ILE A 83 -21.63 19.09 -10.02
CA ILE A 83 -20.49 19.25 -10.93
C ILE A 83 -19.39 20.10 -10.30
N PRO A 84 -18.11 19.91 -10.70
CA PRO A 84 -17.03 20.78 -10.25
C PRO A 84 -17.27 22.25 -10.63
N PRO A 85 -16.77 23.21 -9.84
CA PRO A 85 -16.75 24.61 -10.21
C PRO A 85 -15.79 24.86 -11.39
N LYS A 86 -16.09 25.88 -12.20
CA LYS A 86 -15.21 26.38 -13.27
C LYS A 86 -14.03 27.20 -12.73
N SER A 87 -13.24 26.63 -11.81
CA SER A 87 -12.10 27.29 -11.15
C SER A 87 -10.76 26.77 -11.66
N ARG A 88 -9.95 27.62 -12.28
CA ARG A 88 -8.60 27.25 -12.76
C ARG A 88 -7.74 26.63 -11.65
N LEU A 89 -7.80 27.21 -10.45
CA LEU A 89 -6.98 26.79 -9.32
C LEU A 89 -7.39 25.39 -8.84
N ASN A 90 -8.69 25.14 -8.71
CA ASN A 90 -9.23 23.86 -8.26
C ASN A 90 -8.77 22.71 -9.17
N TRP A 91 -8.94 22.89 -10.48
CA TRP A 91 -8.54 21.89 -11.48
C TRP A 91 -7.01 21.66 -11.48
N LEU A 92 -6.21 22.73 -11.38
CA LEU A 92 -4.75 22.60 -11.29
C LEU A 92 -4.30 21.87 -10.02
N THR A 93 -4.88 22.21 -8.88
CA THR A 93 -4.54 21.60 -7.60
C THR A 93 -4.93 20.12 -7.60
N ALA A 94 -6.15 19.79 -8.07
CA ALA A 94 -6.59 18.41 -8.20
C ALA A 94 -5.66 17.59 -9.10
N ALA A 95 -5.30 18.11 -10.28
CA ALA A 95 -4.40 17.41 -11.20
C ALA A 95 -3.00 17.18 -10.61
N ARG A 96 -2.44 18.18 -9.90
CA ARG A 96 -1.14 18.02 -9.23
C ARG A 96 -1.16 16.95 -8.16
N LEU A 97 -2.21 16.93 -7.35
CA LEU A 97 -2.38 15.92 -6.30
C LEU A 97 -2.58 14.53 -6.90
N ILE A 98 -3.28 14.40 -8.04
CA ILE A 98 -3.38 13.12 -8.76
C ILE A 98 -2.01 12.62 -9.23
N GLU A 99 -1.18 13.50 -9.80
CA GLU A 99 0.19 13.11 -10.21
C GLU A 99 1.06 12.77 -8.99
N GLU A 100 0.96 13.52 -7.90
CA GLU A 100 1.65 13.22 -6.64
C GLU A 100 1.21 11.86 -6.05
N PHE A 101 -0.08 11.53 -6.14
CA PHE A 101 -0.59 10.22 -5.76
C PHE A 101 0.06 9.10 -6.61
N LYS A 102 0.14 9.27 -7.94
CA LYS A 102 0.76 8.28 -8.84
C LYS A 102 2.22 8.04 -8.46
N ASP A 103 2.97 9.11 -8.22
CA ASP A 103 4.37 9.04 -7.78
C ASP A 103 4.51 8.38 -6.41
N THR A 104 3.61 8.69 -5.47
CA THR A 104 3.61 8.09 -4.12
C THR A 104 3.28 6.60 -4.18
N LYS A 105 2.24 6.21 -4.92
CA LYS A 105 1.83 4.82 -5.12
C LYS A 105 2.97 3.98 -5.68
N ALA A 106 3.71 4.50 -6.67
CA ALA A 106 4.82 3.80 -7.29
C ALA A 106 5.99 3.50 -6.32
N ARG A 107 6.05 4.16 -5.17
CA ARG A 107 7.08 3.96 -4.14
C ARG A 107 6.68 2.96 -3.06
N ILE A 108 5.41 2.55 -3.01
CA ILE A 108 4.95 1.50 -2.08
C ILE A 108 5.53 0.17 -2.59
N SER A 109 6.37 -0.44 -1.76
CA SER A 109 7.06 -1.70 -2.04
C SER A 109 6.42 -2.91 -1.36
N ASP A 110 5.62 -2.68 -0.31
CA ASP A 110 4.83 -3.73 0.33
C ASP A 110 3.68 -4.18 -0.60
N PRO A 111 3.62 -5.46 -1.01
CA PRO A 111 2.61 -5.92 -1.96
C PRO A 111 1.17 -5.82 -1.46
N LEU A 112 0.94 -6.01 -0.16
CA LEU A 112 -0.41 -5.93 0.42
C LEU A 112 -0.89 -4.48 0.42
N LEU A 113 -0.07 -3.56 0.90
CA LEU A 113 -0.40 -2.13 0.88
C LEU A 113 -0.53 -1.60 -0.55
N ALA A 114 0.27 -2.09 -1.50
CA ALA A 114 0.13 -1.74 -2.91
C ALA A 114 -1.23 -2.20 -3.46
N GLN A 115 -1.67 -3.42 -3.15
CA GLN A 115 -2.98 -3.94 -3.55
C GLN A 115 -4.12 -3.17 -2.89
N GLU A 116 -4.04 -2.87 -1.60
CA GLU A 116 -5.03 -2.03 -0.90
C GLU A 116 -5.10 -0.64 -1.53
N CYS A 117 -3.97 -0.05 -1.90
CA CYS A 117 -3.90 1.25 -2.57
C CYS A 117 -4.66 1.25 -3.91
N LEU A 118 -4.60 0.15 -4.68
CA LEU A 118 -5.37 0.00 -5.92
C LEU A 118 -6.88 0.00 -5.66
N SER A 119 -7.34 -0.63 -4.58
CA SER A 119 -8.76 -0.60 -4.19
C SER A 119 -9.22 0.81 -3.84
N HIS A 120 -8.41 1.55 -3.07
CA HIS A 120 -8.68 2.96 -2.78
C HIS A 120 -8.67 3.83 -4.03
N GLU A 121 -7.74 3.61 -4.96
CA GLU A 121 -7.72 4.29 -6.25
C GLU A 121 -9.03 4.04 -7.01
N ALA A 122 -9.44 2.79 -7.18
CA ALA A 122 -10.68 2.45 -7.89
C ALA A 122 -11.90 3.14 -7.27
N HIS A 123 -11.99 3.17 -5.94
CA HIS A 123 -13.04 3.92 -5.23
C HIS A 123 -13.03 5.40 -5.60
N TRP A 124 -11.87 6.05 -5.54
CA TRP A 124 -11.77 7.49 -5.82
C TRP A 124 -12.03 7.80 -7.29
N ARG A 125 -11.51 6.99 -8.23
CA ARG A 125 -11.81 7.13 -9.65
C ARG A 125 -13.31 7.16 -9.92
N LEU A 126 -14.07 6.27 -9.28
CA LEU A 126 -15.54 6.28 -9.34
C LEU A 126 -16.14 7.57 -8.76
N GLN A 127 -15.63 8.09 -7.64
CA GLN A 127 -16.11 9.37 -7.10
C GLN A 127 -15.87 10.52 -8.07
N PHE A 128 -14.70 10.58 -8.69
CA PHE A 128 -14.40 11.56 -9.74
C PHE A 128 -15.34 11.37 -10.95
N ALA A 129 -15.50 10.14 -11.44
CA ALA A 129 -16.32 9.82 -12.61
C ALA A 129 -17.76 10.30 -12.42
N ARG A 130 -18.37 10.03 -11.27
CA ARG A 130 -19.74 10.48 -10.94
C ARG A 130 -19.93 11.98 -11.05
N LYS A 131 -18.93 12.78 -10.67
CA LYS A 131 -19.00 14.25 -10.76
C LYS A 131 -18.70 14.78 -12.16
N LEU A 132 -18.01 13.99 -12.98
CA LEU A 132 -17.58 14.37 -14.33
C LEU A 132 -18.53 13.87 -15.43
N GLU A 133 -19.30 12.81 -15.18
CA GLU A 133 -20.24 12.19 -16.12
C GLU A 133 -21.28 13.21 -16.64
N GLU A 134 -21.81 14.04 -15.75
CA GLU A 134 -22.77 15.10 -16.09
C GLU A 134 -22.15 16.19 -17.01
N LEU A 135 -20.83 16.38 -16.96
CA LEU A 135 -20.15 17.34 -17.82
C LEU A 135 -20.16 16.89 -19.30
N GLY A 136 -20.01 15.58 -19.54
CA GLY A 136 -19.97 15.00 -20.88
C GLY A 136 -21.34 14.93 -21.56
N THR A 137 -22.42 14.80 -20.78
CA THR A 137 -23.78 14.59 -21.30
C THR A 137 -24.66 15.85 -21.23
N GLY A 138 -24.50 16.69 -20.21
CA GLY A 138 -25.36 17.84 -19.94
C GLY A 138 -24.74 19.23 -20.20
N HIS A 139 -23.41 19.32 -20.32
CA HIS A 139 -22.70 20.60 -20.37
C HIS A 139 -21.59 20.66 -21.43
N ALA A 140 -21.94 20.50 -22.71
CA ALA A 140 -20.99 20.49 -23.83
C ALA A 140 -20.03 21.71 -23.87
N ASP A 141 -20.49 22.89 -23.43
CA ASP A 141 -19.67 24.11 -23.37
C ASP A 141 -18.96 24.30 -22.00
N TYR A 142 -18.89 23.30 -21.13
CA TYR A 142 -18.32 23.42 -19.79
C TYR A 142 -16.85 23.87 -19.83
N PHE A 143 -16.05 23.22 -20.68
CA PHE A 143 -14.64 23.54 -20.90
C PHE A 143 -14.43 24.68 -21.92
N ARG A 144 -15.47 25.06 -22.66
CA ARG A 144 -15.41 26.13 -23.65
C ARG A 144 -15.55 27.48 -22.93
N GLN A 145 -14.42 28.12 -22.64
CA GLN A 145 -14.40 29.35 -21.83
C GLN A 145 -13.70 30.50 -22.56
N SER A 146 -14.42 31.62 -22.71
CA SER A 146 -13.89 32.91 -23.15
C SER A 146 -13.66 33.82 -21.94
N GLY A 147 -12.42 34.22 -21.67
CA GLY A 147 -12.10 35.13 -20.55
C GLY A 147 -10.77 34.84 -19.84
N LYS A 148 -10.50 35.56 -18.75
CA LYS A 148 -9.27 35.42 -17.93
C LYS A 148 -9.34 34.26 -16.92
N VAL A 149 -10.52 33.88 -16.46
CA VAL A 149 -10.74 32.76 -15.53
C VAL A 149 -11.11 31.54 -16.35
N ARG A 150 -10.09 30.79 -16.78
CA ARG A 150 -10.27 29.58 -17.61
C ARG A 150 -9.74 28.34 -16.91
N ILE A 151 -10.52 27.26 -16.93
CA ILE A 151 -10.03 25.92 -16.57
C ILE A 151 -8.77 25.65 -17.39
N HIS A 152 -7.74 25.14 -16.73
CA HIS A 152 -6.53 24.73 -17.42
C HIS A 152 -6.77 23.37 -18.07
N LEU A 153 -6.67 23.32 -19.41
CA LEU A 153 -7.13 22.15 -20.18
C LEU A 153 -6.31 20.89 -19.89
N THR A 154 -4.99 21.00 -19.74
CA THR A 154 -4.16 19.83 -19.39
C THR A 154 -4.53 19.25 -18.04
N SER A 155 -4.87 20.08 -17.05
CA SER A 155 -5.35 19.56 -15.76
C SER A 155 -6.73 18.92 -15.88
N ALA A 156 -7.60 19.44 -16.76
CA ALA A 156 -8.87 18.79 -17.04
C ALA A 156 -8.67 17.41 -17.67
N ILE A 157 -7.75 17.29 -18.63
CA ILE A 157 -7.40 16.00 -19.26
C ILE A 157 -6.89 15.01 -18.20
N ILE A 158 -5.97 15.42 -17.33
CA ILE A 158 -5.43 14.55 -16.26
C ILE A 158 -6.57 14.06 -15.34
N VAL A 159 -7.43 14.96 -14.89
CA VAL A 159 -8.55 14.64 -13.99
C VAL A 159 -9.56 13.71 -14.67
N CYS A 160 -9.94 13.99 -15.93
CA CYS A 160 -10.86 13.14 -16.67
C CYS A 160 -10.26 11.75 -16.94
N ALA A 161 -9.02 11.67 -17.43
CA ALA A 161 -8.34 10.39 -17.66
C ALA A 161 -8.13 9.60 -16.37
N PHE A 162 -7.90 10.27 -15.24
CA PHE A 162 -7.86 9.61 -13.94
C PHE A 162 -9.23 9.04 -13.55
N SER A 163 -10.34 9.70 -13.88
CA SER A 163 -11.68 9.20 -13.54
C SER A 163 -12.10 7.95 -14.29
N GLU A 164 -11.46 7.64 -15.42
CA GLU A 164 -11.76 6.46 -16.23
C GLU A 164 -11.39 5.16 -15.49
N TRP A 165 -12.16 4.10 -15.78
CA TRP A 165 -11.90 2.77 -15.24
C TRP A 165 -10.59 2.21 -15.79
N MET A 166 -9.82 1.52 -14.95
CA MET A 166 -8.57 0.89 -15.34
C MET A 166 -8.88 -0.43 -16.07
N VAL A 167 -9.12 -0.35 -17.39
CA VAL A 167 -9.43 -1.52 -18.24
C VAL A 167 -8.38 -2.63 -18.12
N GLU A 168 -7.11 -2.27 -17.91
CA GLU A 168 -5.98 -3.19 -17.82
C GLU A 168 -6.01 -4.10 -16.58
N LEU A 169 -6.73 -3.73 -15.52
CA LEU A 169 -6.76 -4.50 -14.28
C LEU A 169 -7.74 -5.68 -14.31
N GLY A 170 -8.63 -5.74 -15.32
CA GLY A 170 -9.78 -6.65 -15.33
C GLY A 170 -10.80 -6.32 -14.22
N ASP A 171 -12.04 -6.80 -14.34
CA ASP A 171 -12.99 -6.72 -13.22
C ASP A 171 -12.92 -8.01 -12.40
N ALA A 172 -12.75 -7.90 -11.09
CA ALA A 172 -12.72 -9.06 -10.20
C ALA A 172 -14.05 -9.83 -10.21
N ILE A 173 -15.16 -9.18 -10.62
CA ILE A 173 -16.45 -9.85 -10.75
C ILE A 173 -16.55 -10.70 -12.03
N ASP A 174 -15.67 -10.50 -13.02
CA ASP A 174 -15.69 -11.27 -14.27
C ASP A 174 -15.41 -12.76 -14.00
N GLU A 175 -14.69 -13.09 -12.93
CA GLU A 175 -14.45 -14.47 -12.48
C GLU A 175 -15.73 -15.21 -12.10
N ARG A 176 -16.81 -14.49 -11.79
CA ARG A 176 -18.11 -15.07 -11.40
C ARG A 176 -18.92 -15.59 -12.58
N GLY A 177 -18.42 -15.41 -13.80
CA GLY A 177 -19.04 -15.94 -15.01
C GLY A 177 -20.41 -15.31 -15.28
N SER A 178 -21.43 -16.13 -15.49
CA SER A 178 -22.77 -15.60 -15.77
C SER A 178 -23.50 -15.14 -14.50
N PRO A 179 -24.43 -14.17 -14.61
CA PRO A 179 -25.26 -13.76 -13.48
C PRO A 179 -26.00 -14.92 -12.80
N GLN A 180 -26.37 -15.97 -13.55
CA GLN A 180 -26.99 -17.17 -13.00
C GLN A 180 -26.02 -17.97 -12.12
N GLN A 181 -24.78 -18.16 -12.58
CA GLN A 181 -23.73 -18.83 -11.80
C GLN A 181 -23.45 -18.07 -10.51
N ALA A 182 -23.34 -16.73 -10.59
CA ALA A 182 -23.16 -15.89 -9.40
C ALA A 182 -24.32 -16.03 -8.39
N VAL A 183 -25.57 -16.15 -8.85
CA VAL A 183 -26.74 -16.34 -7.97
C VAL A 183 -26.69 -17.69 -7.25
N GLU A 184 -26.28 -18.75 -7.97
CA GLU A 184 -26.14 -20.10 -7.43
C GLU A 184 -25.01 -20.18 -6.39
N GLU A 185 -23.85 -19.61 -6.69
CA GLU A 185 -22.68 -19.60 -5.79
C GLU A 185 -22.88 -18.75 -4.55
N LEU A 186 -23.42 -17.54 -4.69
CA LEU A 186 -23.51 -16.56 -3.60
C LEU A 186 -24.80 -16.67 -2.79
N GLY A 187 -25.80 -17.41 -3.27
CA GLY A 187 -27.06 -17.63 -2.57
C GLY A 187 -27.87 -16.34 -2.38
N VAL A 188 -28.38 -15.77 -3.47
CA VAL A 188 -29.18 -14.52 -3.39
C VAL A 188 -30.47 -14.73 -2.58
N SER A 189 -30.71 -13.85 -1.62
CA SER A 189 -31.90 -13.88 -0.75
C SER A 189 -33.22 -13.83 -1.54
N PRO A 190 -34.28 -14.54 -1.11
CA PRO A 190 -35.62 -14.45 -1.71
C PRO A 190 -36.23 -13.03 -1.69
N VAL A 191 -35.75 -12.14 -0.82
CA VAL A 191 -36.18 -10.71 -0.79
C VAL A 191 -35.89 -10.02 -2.13
N PHE A 192 -34.89 -10.49 -2.87
CA PHE A 192 -34.57 -10.00 -4.21
C PHE A 192 -35.22 -10.86 -5.31
N ALA A 193 -36.46 -11.30 -5.12
CA ALA A 193 -37.21 -12.12 -6.08
C ALA A 193 -37.26 -11.49 -7.49
N HIS A 194 -37.37 -10.16 -7.59
CA HIS A 194 -37.34 -9.46 -8.87
C HIS A 194 -36.03 -9.67 -9.66
N LEU A 195 -34.89 -9.75 -8.97
CA LEU A 195 -33.61 -10.04 -9.61
C LEU A 195 -33.60 -11.47 -10.16
N LYS A 196 -34.05 -12.45 -9.37
CA LYS A 196 -34.14 -13.85 -9.82
C LYS A 196 -35.13 -14.03 -10.98
N PHE A 197 -36.25 -13.31 -10.95
CA PHE A 197 -37.22 -13.30 -12.04
C PHE A 197 -36.61 -12.76 -13.33
N HIS A 198 -35.91 -11.62 -13.25
CA HIS A 198 -35.23 -11.04 -14.41
C HIS A 198 -34.17 -11.97 -15.00
N LEU A 199 -33.52 -12.78 -14.16
CA LEU A 199 -32.51 -13.76 -14.55
C LEU A 199 -33.09 -15.11 -15.01
N GLY A 200 -34.41 -15.31 -14.90
CA GLY A 200 -35.09 -16.56 -15.28
C GLY A 200 -34.81 -17.74 -14.35
N ILE A 201 -34.49 -17.48 -13.08
CA ILE A 201 -34.10 -18.49 -12.07
C ILE A 201 -35.28 -18.92 -11.18
N LEU A 202 -36.40 -18.20 -11.23
CA LEU A 202 -37.64 -18.51 -10.51
C LEU A 202 -38.58 -19.41 -11.30
#